data_AF-A0A7X1ZJ23-F1
#
_entry.id   AF-A0A7X1ZJ23-F1
#
_cell.length_a   1.000
_cell.length_b   1.000
_cell.length_c   1.000
_cell.angle_alpha   90.00
_cell.angle_beta   90.00
_cell.angle_gamma   90.00
#
_symmetry.space_group_name_H-M   'P 1'
#
loop_
_entity.id
_entity.type
_entity.pdbx_description
1 polymer ?
#
loop_
_entity_poly.entity_id
_entity_poly.type
_entity_poly.pdbx_seq_one_letter_code
_entity_poly.pdbx_strand_id
1 'polypeptide(L)'
;MIDLTKDKTQFNRYTLKKTLSTELLLEDHLSDLIALEKYAGDVEKLKQKLVEILWCRECLTNHSLELLGFSSEAITGGCPNRPAWEELSLTSDEIYEFFEPLKKVEQYRKSVFEKARQFNFRIRAIRKKLQKGTTPSLEYIGIAKSGDNGNEYIK
;
A
#
# COMPACT_ATOMS: atom_id res chain seq x y z
N MET A 1 -2.65 -22.62 -15.28
CA MET A 1 -1.75 -21.69 -14.58
C MET A 1 -0.86 -21.05 -15.64
N ILE A 2 -0.81 -19.71 -15.73
CA ILE A 2 0.05 -19.04 -16.72
C ILE A 2 1.48 -19.07 -16.19
N ASP A 3 2.41 -19.57 -17.00
CA ASP A 3 3.84 -19.53 -16.69
C ASP A 3 4.38 -18.11 -16.95
N LEU A 4 4.40 -17.29 -15.90
CA LEU A 4 4.84 -15.88 -15.97
C LEU A 4 6.37 -15.75 -16.04
N THR A 5 7.14 -16.83 -15.87
CA THR A 5 8.61 -16.77 -15.85
C THR A 5 9.24 -16.45 -17.21
N LYS A 6 8.45 -16.61 -18.28
CA LYS A 6 8.90 -16.43 -19.67
C LYS A 6 8.64 -15.02 -20.22
N ASP A 7 7.80 -14.23 -19.56
CA ASP A 7 7.49 -12.86 -19.94
C ASP A 7 7.59 -11.93 -18.73
N LYS A 8 8.75 -11.27 -18.61
CA LYS A 8 9.03 -10.31 -17.55
C LYS A 8 8.01 -9.16 -17.50
N THR A 9 7.47 -8.73 -18.64
CA THR A 9 6.50 -7.65 -18.68
C THR A 9 5.16 -8.11 -18.11
N GLN A 10 4.72 -9.32 -18.48
CA GLN A 10 3.51 -9.92 -17.95
C GLN A 10 3.63 -10.21 -16.45
N PHE A 11 4.78 -10.74 -16.02
CA PHE A 11 5.12 -10.94 -14.61
C PHE A 11 5.01 -9.63 -13.83
N ASN A 12 5.74 -8.58 -14.26
CA ASN A 12 5.73 -7.28 -13.58
C ASN A 12 4.32 -6.71 -13.46
N ARG A 13 3.53 -6.78 -14.54
CA ARG A 13 2.14 -6.27 -14.56
C ARG A 13 1.26 -7.05 -13.59
N TYR A 14 1.39 -8.37 -13.56
CA TYR A 14 0.64 -9.23 -12.66
C TYR A 14 0.98 -8.93 -11.20
N THR A 15 2.28 -8.96 -10.85
CA THR A 15 2.77 -8.76 -9.48
C THR A 15 2.42 -7.37 -8.98
N LEU A 16 2.57 -6.33 -9.81
CA LEU A 16 2.13 -4.99 -9.46
C LEU A 16 0.61 -4.92 -9.22
N LYS A 17 -0.20 -5.48 -10.12
CA LYS A 17 -1.66 -5.47 -9.96
C LYS A 17 -2.07 -6.14 -8.65
N LYS A 18 -1.52 -7.32 -8.35
CA LYS A 18 -1.81 -8.05 -7.10
C LYS A 18 -1.37 -7.28 -5.87
N THR A 19 -0.15 -6.74 -5.90
CA THR A 19 0.38 -5.89 -4.82
C THR A 19 -0.54 -4.71 -4.54
N LEU A 20 -0.94 -3.96 -5.56
CA LEU A 20 -1.80 -2.78 -5.39
C LEU A 20 -3.19 -3.13 -4.86
N SER A 21 -3.75 -4.27 -5.26
CA SER A 21 -5.03 -4.74 -4.72
C SER A 21 -4.92 -5.13 -3.24
N THR A 22 -3.88 -5.89 -2.86
CA THR A 22 -3.66 -6.28 -1.46
C THR A 22 -3.31 -5.08 -0.59
N GLU A 23 -2.53 -4.13 -1.11
CA GLU A 23 -2.17 -2.92 -0.39
C GLU A 23 -3.39 -2.06 -0.05
N LEU A 24 -4.37 -1.96 -0.96
CA LEU A 24 -5.63 -1.27 -0.69
C LEU A 24 -6.43 -1.95 0.42
N LEU A 25 -6.48 -3.28 0.46
CA LEU A 25 -7.14 -4.02 1.54
C LEU A 25 -6.42 -3.81 2.89
N LEU A 26 -5.09 -3.82 2.88
CA LEU A 26 -4.30 -3.51 4.07
C LEU A 26 -4.58 -2.09 4.58
N GLU A 27 -4.61 -1.10 3.68
CA GLU A 27 -4.96 0.30 4.00
C GLU A 27 -6.36 0.43 4.60
N ASP A 28 -7.33 -0.30 4.06
CA ASP A 28 -8.72 -0.29 4.51
C ASP A 28 -8.81 -0.80 5.96
N HIS A 29 -8.24 -1.98 6.24
CA HIS A 29 -8.22 -2.55 7.59
C HIS A 29 -7.40 -1.73 8.59
N LEU A 30 -6.33 -1.05 8.15
CA LEU A 30 -5.62 -0.10 9.00
C LEU A 30 -6.53 1.07 9.36
N SER A 31 -7.30 1.58 8.41
CA SER A 31 -8.21 2.72 8.60
C SER A 31 -9.37 2.36 9.53
N ASP A 32 -9.96 1.18 9.38
CA ASP A 32 -10.97 0.64 10.29
C ASP A 32 -10.44 0.52 11.72
N LEU A 33 -9.25 -0.06 11.87
CA LEU A 33 -8.62 -0.19 13.19
C LEU A 33 -8.35 1.19 13.81
N ILE A 34 -7.85 2.16 13.02
CA ILE A 34 -7.61 3.54 13.49
C ILE A 34 -8.91 4.20 13.96
N ALA A 35 -10.04 3.96 13.29
CA ALA A 35 -11.34 4.53 13.67
C ALA A 35 -11.81 4.07 15.07
N LEU A 36 -11.30 2.94 15.55
CA LEU A 36 -11.58 2.42 16.90
C LEU A 36 -10.75 3.11 18.00
N GLU A 37 -9.77 3.94 17.67
CA GLU A 37 -8.95 4.68 18.65
C GLU A 37 -9.79 5.49 19.64
N LYS A 38 -10.95 5.99 19.21
CA LYS A 38 -11.87 6.74 20.08
C LYS A 38 -12.31 5.96 21.33
N TYR A 39 -12.11 4.64 21.36
CA TYR A 39 -12.38 3.76 22.48
C TYR A 39 -11.11 3.35 23.27
N ALA A 40 -9.90 3.78 22.88
CA ALA A 40 -8.62 3.34 23.46
C ALA A 40 -8.45 3.57 24.97
N GLY A 41 -9.28 4.45 25.57
CA GLY A 41 -9.32 4.70 27.02
C GLY A 41 -10.46 4.01 27.76
N ASP A 42 -11.32 3.27 27.07
CA ASP A 42 -12.51 2.61 27.60
C ASP A 42 -12.49 1.12 27.20
N VAL A 43 -11.88 0.32 28.06
CA VAL A 43 -11.67 -1.12 27.83
C VAL A 43 -12.99 -1.85 27.63
N GLU A 44 -14.06 -1.44 28.32
CA GLU A 44 -15.38 -2.09 28.17
C GLU A 44 -15.99 -1.82 26.79
N LYS A 45 -15.84 -0.61 26.24
CA LYS A 45 -16.23 -0.34 24.85
C LYS A 45 -15.35 -1.07 23.84
N LEU A 46 -14.05 -1.19 24.09
CA LEU A 46 -13.18 -1.99 23.21
C LEU A 46 -13.57 -3.47 23.22
N LYS A 47 -13.96 -4.03 24.38
CA LYS A 47 -14.48 -5.41 24.47
C LYS A 47 -15.73 -5.61 23.61
N GLN A 48 -16.63 -4.62 23.56
CA GLN A 48 -17.79 -4.66 22.67
C GLN A 48 -17.41 -4.65 21.18
N LYS A 49 -16.19 -4.18 20.86
CA LYS A 49 -15.61 -4.16 19.51
C LYS A 49 -14.58 -5.27 19.26
N LEU A 50 -14.47 -6.24 20.16
CA LEU A 50 -13.44 -7.29 20.12
C LEU A 50 -13.39 -8.01 18.77
N VAL A 51 -14.54 -8.43 18.24
CA VAL A 51 -14.62 -9.18 16.97
C VAL A 51 -14.06 -8.33 15.82
N GLU A 52 -14.43 -7.06 15.75
CA GLU A 52 -13.99 -6.11 14.73
C GLU A 52 -12.47 -5.88 14.83
N ILE A 53 -11.95 -5.70 16.04
CA ILE A 53 -10.51 -5.51 16.32
C ILE A 53 -9.70 -6.74 15.88
N LEU A 54 -10.12 -7.93 16.33
CA LEU A 54 -9.38 -9.17 16.04
C LEU A 54 -9.45 -9.52 14.55
N TRP A 55 -10.59 -9.29 13.92
CA TRP A 55 -10.75 -9.47 12.48
C TRP A 55 -9.84 -8.53 11.69
N CYS A 56 -9.84 -7.22 12.01
CA CYS A 56 -8.91 -6.27 11.38
C CYS A 56 -7.47 -6.74 11.56
N ARG A 57 -7.07 -7.12 12.79
CA ARG A 57 -5.72 -7.60 13.06
C ARG A 57 -5.35 -8.84 12.24
N GLU A 58 -6.27 -9.79 12.07
CA GLU A 58 -6.04 -10.98 11.25
C GLU A 58 -5.83 -10.63 9.78
N CYS A 59 -6.68 -9.75 9.23
CA CYS A 59 -6.50 -9.26 7.87
C CYS A 59 -5.18 -8.50 7.70
N LEU A 60 -4.80 -7.65 8.66
CA LEU A 60 -3.52 -6.93 8.64
C LEU A 60 -2.34 -7.90 8.58
N THR A 61 -2.33 -8.95 9.38
CA THR A 61 -1.26 -9.97 9.35
C THR A 61 -1.24 -10.75 8.04
N ASN A 62 -2.42 -11.15 7.53
CA ASN A 62 -2.51 -11.95 6.30
C ASN A 62 -2.08 -11.16 5.07
N HIS A 63 -2.59 -9.93 4.91
CA HIS A 63 -2.20 -9.08 3.78
C HIS A 63 -0.73 -8.67 3.84
N SER A 64 -0.17 -8.54 5.04
CA SER A 64 1.27 -8.30 5.20
C SER A 64 2.10 -9.48 4.68
N LEU A 65 1.70 -10.72 4.99
CA LEU A 65 2.36 -11.92 4.45
C LEU A 65 2.20 -12.04 2.92
N GLU A 66 1.04 -11.69 2.37
CA GLU A 66 0.84 -11.66 0.91
C GLU A 66 1.78 -10.63 0.24
N LEU A 67 1.87 -9.42 0.80
CA LEU A 67 2.76 -8.37 0.30
C LEU A 67 4.24 -8.75 0.43
N LEU A 68 4.63 -9.46 1.48
CA LEU A 68 5.95 -10.06 1.60
C LEU A 68 6.24 -11.04 0.45
N GLY A 69 5.28 -11.92 0.14
CA GLY A 69 5.38 -12.83 -0.99
C GLY A 69 5.57 -12.08 -2.31
N PHE A 70 4.68 -11.14 -2.62
CA PHE A 70 4.73 -10.39 -3.88
C PHE A 70 5.97 -9.50 -4.00
N SER A 71 6.42 -8.88 -2.91
CA SER A 71 7.65 -8.09 -2.92
C SER A 71 8.88 -8.96 -3.15
N SER A 72 8.98 -10.12 -2.50
CA SER A 72 10.06 -11.09 -2.72
C SER A 72 10.11 -11.59 -4.16
N GLU A 73 8.94 -11.94 -4.72
CA GLU A 73 8.80 -12.30 -6.14
C GLU A 73 9.25 -11.16 -7.05
N ALA A 74 8.81 -9.93 -6.79
CA ALA A 74 9.17 -8.76 -7.60
C ALA A 74 10.67 -8.46 -7.56
N ILE A 75 11.30 -8.55 -6.38
CA ILE A 75 12.74 -8.33 -6.19
C ILE A 75 13.54 -9.39 -6.96
N THR A 76 13.15 -10.65 -6.81
CA THR A 76 13.83 -11.79 -7.46
C THR A 76 13.62 -11.78 -8.97
N GLY A 77 12.41 -11.46 -9.42
CA GLY A 77 12.05 -11.37 -10.84
C GLY A 77 12.59 -10.14 -11.57
N GLY A 78 13.21 -9.20 -10.84
CA GLY A 78 13.81 -7.99 -11.41
C GLY A 78 12.77 -6.96 -11.87
N CYS A 79 11.68 -6.81 -11.12
CA CYS A 79 10.71 -5.74 -11.34
C CYS A 79 11.40 -4.36 -11.29
N PRO A 80 10.93 -3.37 -12.08
CA PRO A 80 11.38 -1.98 -11.97
C PRO A 80 11.19 -1.42 -10.57
N ASN A 81 12.00 -0.42 -10.22
CA ASN A 81 11.97 0.26 -8.93
C ASN A 81 12.15 -0.69 -7.74
N ARG A 82 13.17 -1.55 -7.82
CA ARG A 82 13.58 -2.47 -6.74
C ARG A 82 13.60 -1.84 -5.33
N PRO A 83 14.10 -0.60 -5.12
CA PRO A 83 14.09 0.00 -3.79
C PRO A 83 12.69 0.12 -3.17
N ALA A 84 11.65 0.40 -3.98
CA ALA A 84 10.28 0.48 -3.49
C ALA A 84 9.71 -0.91 -3.11
N TRP A 85 10.16 -1.97 -3.79
CA TRP A 85 9.80 -3.34 -3.44
C TRP A 85 10.49 -3.81 -2.16
N GLU A 86 11.74 -3.45 -1.95
CA GLU A 86 12.47 -3.73 -0.70
C GLU A 86 11.84 -2.97 0.48
N GLU A 87 11.47 -1.70 0.27
CA GLU A 87 10.75 -0.92 1.28
C GLU A 87 9.36 -1.51 1.60
N LEU A 88 8.64 -2.02 0.59
CA LEU A 88 7.40 -2.76 0.80
C LEU A 88 7.63 -4.01 1.65
N SER A 89 8.64 -4.82 1.29
CA SER A 89 8.98 -6.04 2.00
C SER A 89 9.25 -5.76 3.48
N LEU A 90 10.16 -4.83 3.78
CA LEU A 90 10.48 -4.44 5.16
C LEU A 90 9.27 -3.90 5.91
N THR A 91 8.48 -3.03 5.28
CA THR A 91 7.30 -2.46 5.92
C THR A 91 6.22 -3.52 6.20
N SER A 92 6.02 -4.47 5.29
CA SER A 92 5.08 -5.56 5.50
C SER A 92 5.54 -6.50 6.62
N ASP A 93 6.84 -6.79 6.72
CA ASP A 93 7.41 -7.56 7.83
C ASP A 93 7.17 -6.87 9.17
N GLU A 94 7.48 -5.58 9.26
CA GLU A 94 7.25 -4.78 10.47
C GLU A 94 5.76 -4.75 10.88
N ILE A 95 4.83 -4.68 9.92
CA ILE A 95 3.39 -4.73 10.21
C ILE A 95 3.02 -6.11 10.77
N TYR A 96 3.48 -7.18 10.14
CA TYR A 96 3.25 -8.54 10.62
C TYR A 96 3.78 -8.73 12.05
N GLU A 97 5.05 -8.42 12.29
CA GLU A 97 5.68 -8.56 13.61
C GLU A 97 4.98 -7.72 14.68
N PHE A 98 4.47 -6.54 14.32
CA PHE A 98 3.77 -5.67 15.26
C PHE A 98 2.37 -6.19 15.63
N PHE A 99 1.57 -6.62 14.64
CA PHE A 99 0.17 -7.02 14.86
C PHE A 99 0.00 -8.49 15.24
N GLU A 100 0.91 -9.38 14.83
CA GLU A 100 0.84 -10.81 15.16
C GLU A 100 0.68 -11.09 16.68
N PRO A 101 1.42 -10.44 17.59
CA PRO A 101 1.26 -10.70 19.02
C PRO A 101 0.02 -10.05 19.67
N LEU A 102 -0.73 -9.19 18.95
CA LEU A 102 -1.86 -8.43 19.50
C LEU A 102 -3.17 -9.24 19.48
N LYS A 103 -3.23 -10.30 20.28
CA LYS A 103 -4.34 -11.27 20.33
C LYS A 103 -5.39 -10.96 21.40
N LYS A 104 -5.17 -9.93 22.23
CA LYS A 104 -6.02 -9.56 23.36
C LYS A 104 -6.39 -8.08 23.30
N VAL A 105 -7.63 -7.76 23.64
CA VAL A 105 -8.16 -6.39 23.55
C VAL A 105 -7.42 -5.41 24.45
N GLU A 106 -6.90 -5.86 25.60
CA GLU A 106 -6.18 -5.04 26.57
C GLU A 106 -4.83 -4.52 26.02
N GLN A 107 -4.34 -5.11 24.93
CA GLN A 107 -3.14 -4.67 24.24
C GLN A 107 -3.41 -3.45 23.33
N TYR A 108 -4.66 -3.20 22.94
CA TYR A 108 -5.07 -2.12 22.03
C TYR A 108 -5.18 -0.78 22.76
N ARG A 109 -4.01 -0.26 23.11
CA ARG A 109 -3.83 1.07 23.70
C ARG A 109 -3.65 2.12 22.60
N LYS A 110 -3.69 3.40 22.97
CA LYS A 110 -3.48 4.53 22.05
C LYS A 110 -2.26 4.37 21.13
N SER A 111 -1.15 3.87 21.66
CA SER A 111 0.09 3.63 20.91
C SER A 111 -0.09 2.63 19.75
N VAL A 112 -0.99 1.65 19.86
CA VAL A 112 -1.29 0.70 18.77
C VAL A 112 -1.95 1.42 17.60
N PHE A 113 -2.91 2.29 17.88
CA PHE A 113 -3.60 3.07 16.85
C PHE A 113 -2.70 4.13 16.21
N GLU A 114 -1.81 4.74 16.99
CA GLU A 114 -0.74 5.61 16.47
C GLU A 114 0.19 4.85 15.53
N LYS A 115 0.60 3.64 15.90
CA LYS A 115 1.43 2.79 15.03
C LYS A 115 0.68 2.39 13.76
N ALA A 116 -0.61 2.05 13.86
CA ALA A 116 -1.46 1.76 12.71
C ALA A 116 -1.50 2.95 11.72
N ARG A 117 -1.61 4.19 12.21
CA ARG A 117 -1.50 5.40 11.36
C ARG A 117 -0.15 5.51 10.66
N GLN A 118 0.94 5.29 11.38
CA GLN A 118 2.28 5.34 10.79
C GLN A 118 2.43 4.34 9.65
N PHE A 119 1.95 3.10 9.86
CA PHE A 119 1.94 2.07 8.82
C PHE A 119 1.07 2.47 7.62
N ASN A 120 -0.12 3.02 7.87
CA ASN A 120 -1.02 3.46 6.81
C ASN A 120 -0.36 4.54 5.93
N PHE A 121 0.30 5.53 6.53
CA PHE A 121 1.04 6.55 5.79
C PHE A 121 2.20 5.97 4.97
N ARG A 122 2.98 5.05 5.55
CA ARG A 122 4.11 4.41 4.86
C ARG A 122 3.64 3.59 3.65
N ILE A 123 2.64 2.75 3.85
CA ILE A 123 2.07 1.91 2.79
C ILE A 123 1.56 2.75 1.61
N ARG A 124 0.80 3.82 1.89
CA ARG A 124 0.36 4.79 0.87
C ARG A 124 1.52 5.45 0.12
N ALA A 125 2.62 5.75 0.80
CA ALA A 125 3.80 6.34 0.18
C ALA A 125 4.52 5.33 -0.73
N ILE A 126 4.64 4.07 -0.30
CA ILE A 126 5.21 2.98 -1.07
C ILE A 126 4.39 2.71 -2.34
N ARG A 127 3.05 2.64 -2.22
CA ARG A 127 2.15 2.54 -3.39
C ARG A 127 2.46 3.60 -4.44
N LYS A 128 2.60 4.87 -4.02
CA LYS A 128 2.92 5.98 -4.94
C LYS A 128 4.28 5.77 -5.64
N LYS A 129 5.28 5.25 -4.92
CA LYS A 129 6.62 4.93 -5.50
C LYS A 129 6.50 3.81 -6.53
N LEU A 130 5.78 2.74 -6.20
CA LEU A 130 5.56 1.60 -7.11
C LEU A 130 4.85 2.04 -8.40
N GLN A 131 3.78 2.83 -8.28
CA GLN A 131 3.04 3.35 -9.44
C GLN A 131 3.89 4.28 -10.33
N LYS A 132 4.67 5.19 -9.74
CA LYS A 132 5.57 6.09 -10.48
C LYS A 132 6.68 5.34 -11.22
N GLY A 133 7.23 4.28 -10.61
CA GLY A 133 8.27 3.45 -11.21
C GLY A 133 7.82 2.61 -12.41
N THR A 134 6.51 2.53 -12.66
CA THR A 134 5.91 1.77 -13.78
C THR A 134 5.22 2.62 -14.83
N THR A 135 5.19 3.95 -14.65
CA THR A 135 4.69 4.85 -15.70
C THR A 135 5.87 5.16 -16.63
N PRO A 136 5.86 4.79 -17.92
CA PRO A 136 6.75 5.44 -18.87
C PRO A 136 6.47 6.93 -18.75
N SER A 137 7.48 7.76 -18.55
CA SER A 137 7.28 9.21 -18.57
C SER A 137 6.56 9.56 -19.87
N LEU A 138 5.29 9.91 -19.77
CA LEU A 138 4.66 10.75 -20.78
C LEU A 138 5.39 12.07 -20.65
N GLU A 139 6.54 12.18 -21.31
CA GLU A 139 7.06 13.46 -21.73
C GLU A 139 5.92 14.09 -22.50
N TYR A 140 5.28 15.07 -21.86
CA TYR A 140 4.47 16.03 -22.56
C TYR A 140 5.43 16.68 -23.56
N ILE A 141 5.47 16.14 -24.78
CA ILE A 141 5.98 16.86 -25.93
C ILE A 141 5.05 18.06 -25.99
N GLY A 142 5.53 19.18 -25.44
CA GLY A 142 4.89 20.45 -25.56
C GLY A 142 4.67 20.65 -27.05
N ILE A 143 3.41 20.58 -27.47
CA ILE A 143 3.01 21.08 -28.76
C ILE A 143 3.41 22.55 -28.69
N ALA A 144 4.55 22.85 -29.33
CA ALA A 144 4.94 24.21 -29.63
C ALA A 144 3.70 24.85 -30.25
N LYS A 145 3.19 25.91 -29.63
CA LYS A 145 2.16 26.74 -30.24
C LYS A 145 2.70 27.18 -31.59
N SER A 146 2.27 26.52 -32.66
CA SER A 146 2.33 27.08 -34.00
C SER A 146 1.46 28.33 -33.94
N GLY A 147 2.12 29.48 -33.87
CA GLY A 147 1.46 30.75 -34.08
C GLY A 147 0.88 30.75 -35.49
N ASP A 148 -0.43 30.92 -35.57
CA ASP A 148 -1.07 31.67 -36.64
C ASP A 148 -2.52 31.94 -36.20
N ASN A 149 -2.65 32.95 -35.34
CA ASN A 149 -3.88 33.71 -35.25
C ASN A 149 -3.70 34.92 -36.15
N GLY A 150 -4.11 34.78 -37.40
CA GLY A 150 -4.45 35.94 -38.20
C GLY A 150 -5.53 36.74 -37.49
N ASN A 151 -5.26 38.02 -37.26
CA ASN A 151 -6.24 39.05 -37.57
C ASN A 151 -5.57 40.42 -37.73
N GLU A 152 -5.90 40.98 -38.89
CA GLU A 152 -5.84 42.35 -39.36
C GLU A 152 -5.77 43.46 -38.30
N TYR A 153 -4.92 44.45 -38.54
CA TYR A 153 -5.23 45.86 -38.86
C TYR A 153 -4.06 46.75 -38.40
N ILE A 154 -3.50 47.56 -39.33
CA ILE A 154 -3.24 49.02 -39.21
C ILE A 154 -2.40 49.50 -40.42
N LYS A 155 -3.06 50.36 -41.21
CA LYS A 155 -2.63 51.35 -42.22
C LYS A 155 -1.95 50.90 -43.51
#